data_AF-A0A920PWZ6-F1
#
_entry.id   AF-A0A920PWZ6-F1
#
_cell.length_a   1.000
_cell.length_b   1.000
_cell.length_c   1.000
_cell.angle_alpha   90.00
_cell.angle_beta   90.00
_cell.angle_gamma   90.00
#
_symmetry.space_group_name_H-M   'P 1'
#
loop_
_entity.id
_entity.type
_entity.pdbx_description
1 polymer ?
#
loop_
_entity_poly.entity_id
_entity_poly.type
_entity_poly.pdbx_seq_one_letter_code
_entity_poly.pdbx_strand_id
1 'polypeptide(L)' 'MPNRLNAETSPYLLQHANNPVDWYPWGDEALQKAKDEDKPILLSIGYSGLPLVSCNGTGVL' A
#
# COMPACT_ATOMS: atom_id res chain seq x y z
N MET A 1 8.85 0.41 14.01
CA MET A 1 9.32 1.51 13.13
C MET A 1 8.42 1.50 11.92
N PRO A 2 7.86 2.64 11.49
CA PRO A 2 6.99 2.68 10.33
C PRO A 2 7.78 2.46 9.03
N ASN A 3 7.23 1.68 8.11
CA ASN A 3 7.70 1.52 6.73
C ASN A 3 7.09 2.62 5.83
N ARG A 4 7.33 2.52 4.51
CA ARG A 4 6.93 3.54 3.52
C ARG A 4 5.42 3.71 3.39
N LEU A 5 4.63 2.71 3.76
CA LEU A 5 3.16 2.80 3.71
C LEU A 5 2.59 3.85 4.67
N ASN A 6 3.37 4.39 5.60
CA ASN A 6 2.94 5.49 6.47
C ASN A 6 2.66 6.80 5.72
N ALA A 7 3.13 6.93 4.46
CA ALA A 7 2.86 8.08 3.61
C ALA A 7 1.61 7.92 2.72
N GLU A 8 0.98 6.75 2.72
CA GLU A 8 -0.18 6.45 1.88
C GLU A 8 -1.48 7.00 2.48
N THR A 9 -2.46 7.27 1.62
CA THR A 9 -3.78 7.75 2.06
C THR A 9 -4.77 6.62 2.34
N SER A 10 -4.50 5.42 1.79
CA SER A 10 -5.38 4.27 1.93
C SER A 10 -5.40 3.74 3.36
N PRO A 11 -6.57 3.64 4.02
CA PRO A 11 -6.68 3.05 5.35
C PRO A 11 -6.15 1.61 5.41
N TYR A 12 -6.30 0.85 4.31
CA TYR A 12 -5.78 -0.51 4.20
C TYR A 12 -4.24 -0.53 4.28
N LEU A 13 -3.57 0.35 3.53
CA LEU A 13 -2.11 0.41 3.50
C LEU A 13 -1.54 0.93 4.83
N LEU A 14 -2.19 1.94 5.41
CA LEU A 14 -1.82 2.51 6.71
C LEU A 14 -1.88 1.47 7.85
N GLN A 15 -2.82 0.53 7.80
CA GLN A 15 -2.87 -0.59 8.76
C GLN A 15 -1.60 -1.47 8.73
N HIS A 16 -0.88 -1.49 7.60
CA HIS A 16 0.36 -2.26 7.42
C HIS A 16 1.63 -1.42 7.60
N ALA A 17 1.51 -0.13 7.91
CA ALA A 17 2.63 0.79 8.01
C ALA A 17 3.62 0.44 9.13
N ASN A 18 3.16 -0.22 10.21
CA ASN A 18 4.02 -0.61 11.33
C ASN A 18 4.49 -2.07 11.29
N ASN A 19 4.19 -2.79 10.21
CA ASN A 19 4.65 -4.16 10.06
C ASN A 19 6.17 -4.21 9.92
N PRO A 20 6.82 -5.28 10.42
CA PRO A 20 8.28 -5.41 10.37
C PRO A 20 8.82 -5.62 8.96
N VAL A 21 7.95 -5.97 8.01
CA VAL A 21 8.29 -6.05 6.58
C VAL A 21 8.42 -4.63 6.03
N ASP A 22 9.51 -4.38 5.31
CA ASP A 22 9.74 -3.12 4.60
C ASP A 22 8.84 -3.04 3.35
N TRP A 23 7.57 -2.76 3.56
CA TRP A 23 6.60 -2.63 2.47
C TRP A 23 6.84 -1.36 1.67
N TYR A 24 6.75 -1.50 0.34
CA TYR A 24 6.74 -0.40 -0.62
C TYR A 24 5.33 -0.29 -1.20
N PRO A 25 4.81 0.93 -1.42
CA PRO A 25 3.68 1.12 -2.31
C PRO A 25 4.06 0.67 -3.72
N TRP A 26 3.06 0.26 -4.49
CA TRP A 26 3.29 -0.12 -5.89
C TRP A 26 3.70 1.11 -6.70
N GLY A 27 4.86 1.05 -7.37
CA GLY A 27 5.38 2.14 -8.19
C GLY A 27 6.82 1.94 -8.62
N ASP A 28 7.38 2.94 -9.30
CA ASP A 28 8.71 2.87 -9.91
C ASP A 28 9.83 2.63 -8.89
N GLU A 29 9.73 3.17 -7.67
CA GLU A 29 10.73 2.93 -6.61
C GLU A 29 10.83 1.44 -6.27
N ALA A 30 9.70 0.75 -6.10
CA ALA A 30 9.66 -0.67 -5.79
C ALA A 30 10.23 -1.52 -6.94
N LEU A 31 9.88 -1.16 -8.19
CA LEU A 31 10.36 -1.85 -9.39
C LEU A 31 11.86 -1.64 -9.61
N GLN A 32 12.35 -0.42 -9.42
CA GLN A 32 13.76 -0.09 -9.58
C GLN A 32 14.60 -0.80 -8.52
N LYS A 33 14.16 -0.78 -7.25
CA LYS A 33 14.85 -1.50 -6.18
C LYS A 33 14.92 -3.00 -6.43
N ALA A 34 13.85 -3.62 -6.91
CA ALA A 34 13.83 -5.04 -7.24
C ALA A 34 14.85 -5.40 -8.34
N LYS A 35 14.99 -4.53 -9.35
CA LYS A 35 16.00 -4.67 -10.41
C LYS A 35 17.41 -4.46 -9.89
N ASP A 36 17.64 -3.41 -9.10
CA ASP A 36 18.97 -3.06 -8.58
C ASP A 36 19.50 -4.12 -7.61
N GLU A 37 18.61 -4.72 -6.83
CA GLU A 37 18.98 -5.77 -5.86
C GLU A 37 18.92 -7.19 -6.44
N ASP A 38 18.51 -7.36 -7.71
CA ASP A 38 18.27 -8.65 -8.36
C ASP A 38 17.40 -9.58 -7.51
N LYS A 39 16.28 -9.05 -7.00
CA LYS A 39 15.34 -9.76 -6.13
C LYS A 39 13.94 -9.83 -6.74
N PRO A 40 13.24 -10.96 -6.57
CA PRO A 40 11.86 -11.07 -7.01
C PRO A 40 10.93 -10.18 -6.18
N ILE A 41 9.82 -9.75 -6.79
CA ILE A 41 8.79 -8.96 -6.12
C ILE A 41 7.73 -9.88 -5.54
N LEU A 42 7.49 -9.77 -4.23
CA LEU A 42 6.30 -10.33 -3.60
C LEU A 42 5.17 -9.30 -3.62
N LEU A 43 4.24 -9.46 -4.56
CA LEU A 43 3.08 -8.57 -4.69
C LEU A 43 1.91 -9.08 -3.83
N SER A 44 1.50 -8.26 -2.86
CA SER A 44 0.30 -8.50 -2.05
C SER A 44 -0.75 -7.45 -2.38
N ILE A 45 -1.95 -7.90 -2.76
CA ILE A 45 -3.07 -7.03 -3.10
C ILE A 45 -4.22 -7.36 -2.16
N GLY A 46 -4.77 -6.33 -1.52
CA GLY A 46 -5.95 -6.46 -0.69
C GLY A 46 -6.73 -5.15 -0.66
N TYR A 47 -7.91 -5.22 -0.07
CA TYR A 47 -8.78 -4.07 0.13
C TYR A 47 -9.34 -4.12 1.56
N SER A 48 -9.49 -2.97 2.21
CA SER A 48 -10.30 -2.89 3.41
C SER A 48 -11.77 -2.92 2.99
N GLY A 49 -12.47 -4.00 3.32
CA GLY A 49 -13.93 -4.02 3.22
C GLY A 49 -14.52 -2.90 4.08
N LEU A 50 -15.50 -2.17 3.53
CA LEU A 50 -16.17 -1.08 4.23
C LEU A 50 -16.85 -1.56 5.53
N PRO A 51 -16.67 -0.87 6.66
CA PRO A 51 -17.76 -0.71 7.61
C PRO A 51 -18.74 0.30 6.98
N LEU A 52 -19.85 -0.22 6.43
CA LEU A 52 -21.08 0.49 6.05
C LEU A 52 -20.97 2.01 5.79
N VAL A 53 -21.01 2.38 4.51
CA VAL A 53 -21.60 3.61 3.95
C VAL A 53 -21.67 4.83 4.89
N SER A 54 -20.76 5.78 4.68
CA SER A 54 -21.14 7.19 4.70
C SER A 54 -20.97 7.72 3.28
N CYS A 55 -21.92 7.37 2.41
CA CYS A 55 -22.09 8.04 1.13
C CYS A 55 -22.68 9.42 1.40
N ASN A 56 -21.91 10.48 1.13
CA ASN A 56 -22.45 11.74 0.62
C ASN A 56 -21.44 12.29 -0.39
N GLY A 57 -21.74 12.09 -1.68
CA GLY A 57 -20.96 12.66 -2.79
C GLY A 57 -20.30 11.62 -3.68
N THR A 58 -21.11 10.85 -4.42
CA THR A 58 -20.65 9.94 -5.47
C THR A 58 -19.86 10.70 -6.54
N GLY A 59 -18.58 10.39 -6.67
CA GLY A 59 -17.76 10.72 -7.84
C GLY A 59 -17.16 9.44 -8.40
N VAL A 60 -17.45 9.14 -9.67
CA VAL A 60 -16.80 8.09 -10.47
C VAL A 60 -16.37 8.74 -11.78
N LEU A 61 -15.05 8.89 -11.95
CA LEU A 61 -14.23 8.23 -12.96
C LEU A 61 -12.81 8.07 -12.37
#